data_AF-W1WBD5-F1
#
_entry.id   AF-W1WBD5-F1
#
_cell.length_a   1.000
_cell.length_b   1.000
_cell.length_c   1.000
_cell.angle_alpha   90.00
_cell.angle_beta   90.00
_cell.angle_gamma   90.00
#
_symmetry.space_group_name_H-M   'P 1'
#
loop_
_entity.id
_entity.type
_entity.pdbx_description
1 polymer ?
#
loop_
_entity_poly.entity_id
_entity_poly.type
_entity_poly.pdbx_seq_one_letter_code
_entity_poly.pdbx_strand_id
1 'polypeptide(L)'
;FVKYVWLDELEDERNLRRIHGGAESIHFLQEEESNQEKSIKNVQDKLRIAQKAAELIQEQDVIFIDAGTTNELLINELSSKHMTV
;
A
#
# COMPACT_ATOMS: atom_id res chain seq x y z
N PHE A 1 -19.72 -6.00 -0.63
CA PHE A 1 -20.14 -7.34 -1.09
C PHE A 1 -19.01 -8.22 -1.62
N VAL A 2 -17.89 -7.69 -2.15
CA VAL A 2 -16.76 -8.52 -2.65
C VAL A 2 -15.72 -8.90 -1.56
N LYS A 3 -15.68 -8.18 -0.43
CA LYS A 3 -14.63 -8.32 0.58
C LYS A 3 -14.68 -9.61 1.43
N TYR A 4 -15.79 -10.36 1.39
CA TYR A 4 -16.00 -11.51 2.29
C TYR A 4 -15.72 -12.86 1.62
N VAL A 5 -16.04 -13.03 0.34
CA VAL A 5 -15.89 -14.29 -0.40
C VAL A 5 -14.44 -14.77 -0.43
N TRP A 6 -13.48 -13.88 -0.69
CA TRP A 6 -12.06 -14.19 -0.69
C TRP A 6 -11.52 -14.68 0.65
N LEU A 7 -12.06 -14.16 1.76
CA LEU A 7 -11.62 -14.55 3.09
C LEU A 7 -12.23 -15.89 3.52
N ASP A 8 -13.44 -16.20 3.03
CA ASP A 8 -14.07 -17.51 3.27
C ASP A 8 -13.31 -18.62 2.52
N GLU A 9 -12.96 -18.39 1.25
CA GLU A 9 -12.15 -19.33 0.46
C GLU A 9 -10.78 -19.60 1.10
N LEU A 10 -10.07 -18.57 1.57
CA LEU A 10 -8.77 -18.71 2.21
C LEU A 10 -8.85 -19.34 3.61
N GLU A 11 -9.98 -19.23 4.31
CA GLU A 11 -10.23 -19.91 5.58
C GLU A 11 -10.53 -21.40 5.36
N ASP A 12 -11.33 -21.74 4.34
CA ASP A 12 -11.60 -23.12 3.92
C ASP A 12 -10.32 -23.84 3.48
N GLU A 13 -9.42 -23.12 2.79
CA GLU A 13 -8.09 -23.62 2.40
C GLU A 13 -7.08 -23.69 3.56
N ARG A 14 -7.47 -23.28 4.78
CA ARG A 14 -6.60 -23.19 5.98
C ARG A 14 -5.37 -22.30 5.81
N ASN A 15 -5.41 -21.35 4.87
CA ASN A 15 -4.35 -20.37 4.66
C ASN A 15 -4.44 -19.22 5.69
N LEU A 16 -5.63 -18.93 6.19
CA LEU A 16 -5.88 -17.94 7.23
C LEU A 16 -6.99 -18.39 8.20
N ARG A 17 -7.07 -17.76 9.37
CA ARG A 17 -8.11 -17.87 10.37
C ARG A 17 -8.81 -16.52 10.52
N ARG A 18 -10.13 -16.48 10.53
CA ARG A 18 -10.86 -15.26 10.88
C ARG A 18 -10.73 -14.95 12.38
N ILE A 19 -10.56 -13.67 12.69
CA ILE A 19 -10.61 -13.12 14.05
C ILE A 19 -11.69 -12.02 14.11
N HIS A 20 -12.13 -11.62 15.30
CA HIS A 20 -13.15 -10.58 15.45
C HIS A 20 -12.68 -9.25 14.84
N GLY A 21 -13.05 -9.00 13.58
CA GLY A 21 -12.69 -7.80 12.81
C GLY A 21 -11.64 -7.98 11.70
N GLY A 22 -11.10 -9.19 11.48
CA GLY A 22 -10.02 -9.38 10.50
C GLY A 22 -9.70 -10.84 10.16
N ALA A 23 -8.51 -11.06 9.60
CA ALA A 23 -7.97 -12.37 9.24
C ALA A 23 -6.49 -12.47 9.67
N GLU A 24 -6.08 -13.63 10.16
CA GLU A 24 -4.74 -13.94 10.65
C GLU A 24 -4.20 -15.18 9.93
N SER A 25 -2.98 -15.17 9.40
CA SER A 25 -2.37 -16.34 8.74
C SER A 25 -2.19 -17.50 9.71
N ILE A 26 -2.48 -18.74 9.27
CA ILE A 26 -2.28 -19.96 10.08
C ILE A 26 -0.81 -20.42 10.03
N HIS A 27 -0.08 -20.04 8.97
CA HIS A 27 1.35 -20.31 8.86
C HIS A 27 2.15 -19.20 9.55
N PHE A 28 3.27 -19.59 10.21
CA PHE A 28 4.27 -18.66 10.72
C PHE A 28 4.66 -17.72 9.59
N LEU A 29 4.14 -16.49 9.67
CA LEU A 29 4.37 -15.46 8.68
C LEU A 29 5.87 -15.27 8.55
N GLN A 30 6.36 -15.24 7.32
CA GLN A 30 7.59 -14.53 7.03
C GLN A 30 7.46 -13.17 7.71
N GLU A 31 8.40 -12.83 8.59
CA GLU A 31 8.31 -11.65 9.44
C GLU A 31 7.96 -10.45 8.56
N GLU A 32 6.86 -9.76 8.89
CA GLU A 32 6.39 -8.61 8.13
C GLU A 32 7.54 -7.60 8.07
N GLU A 33 8.02 -7.32 6.85
CA GLU A 33 9.07 -6.33 6.67
C GLU A 33 8.62 -5.02 7.33
N SER A 34 9.48 -4.47 8.17
CA SER A 34 9.27 -3.17 8.79
C SER A 34 9.06 -2.10 7.72
N ASN A 35 8.42 -1.00 8.08
CA ASN A 35 8.23 0.11 7.13
C ASN A 35 9.60 0.65 6.63
N GLN A 36 10.65 0.57 7.45
CA GLN A 36 12.02 0.93 7.07
C GLN A 36 12.62 -0.03 6.04
N GLU A 37 12.43 -1.33 6.19
CA GLU A 37 12.89 -2.30 5.18
C GLU A 37 12.10 -2.13 3.88
N LYS A 38 10.78 -1.99 3.99
CA LYS A 38 9.90 -1.72 2.86
C LYS A 38 10.30 -0.43 2.14
N SER A 39 10.79 0.60 2.83
CA SER A 39 11.12 1.88 2.21
C SER A 39 12.34 1.79 1.29
N ILE A 40 13.31 0.94 1.64
CA ILE A 40 14.53 0.73 0.87
C ILE A 40 14.30 -0.27 -0.27
N LYS A 41 13.47 -1.28 -0.05
CA LYS A 41 13.18 -2.33 -1.03
C LYS A 41 12.52 -1.76 -2.29
N ASN A 42 13.05 -2.13 -3.46
CA ASN A 42 12.55 -1.73 -4.78
C ASN A 42 12.37 -0.20 -4.94
N VAL A 43 13.19 0.60 -4.25
CA VAL A 43 13.04 2.07 -4.22
C VAL A 43 13.01 2.68 -5.61
N GLN A 44 13.78 2.15 -6.56
CA GLN A 44 13.83 2.66 -7.94
C GLN A 44 12.54 2.41 -8.70
N ASP A 45 11.90 1.25 -8.50
CA ASP A 45 10.58 0.97 -9.10
C ASP A 45 9.50 1.86 -8.50
N LYS A 46 9.50 2.00 -7.17
CA LYS A 46 8.55 2.86 -6.47
C LYS A 46 8.71 4.32 -6.87
N LEU A 47 9.94 4.80 -7.06
CA LEU A 47 10.20 6.15 -7.55
C LEU A 47 9.64 6.35 -8.97
N ARG A 48 9.84 5.39 -9.89
CA ARG A 48 9.24 5.45 -11.23
C ARG A 48 7.71 5.50 -11.18
N ILE A 49 7.09 4.73 -10.28
CA ILE A 49 5.63 4.75 -10.08
C ILE A 49 5.19 6.12 -9.54
N ALA A 50 5.88 6.64 -8.52
CA ALA A 50 5.59 7.94 -7.92
C ALA A 50 5.70 9.08 -8.93
N GLN A 51 6.76 9.12 -9.71
CA GLN A 51 6.94 10.10 -10.80
C GLN A 51 5.82 10.02 -11.81
N LYS A 52 5.46 8.81 -12.26
CA LYS A 52 4.40 8.63 -13.23
C LYS A 52 3.04 9.05 -12.68
N ALA A 53 2.75 8.75 -11.42
CA ALA A 53 1.52 9.18 -10.76
C ALA A 53 1.48 10.71 -10.61
N ALA A 54 2.59 11.35 -10.21
CA ALA A 54 2.69 12.79 -10.08
C ALA A 54 2.49 13.54 -11.41
N GLU A 55 2.78 12.92 -12.56
CA GLU A 55 2.47 13.48 -13.89
C GLU A 55 0.96 13.50 -14.21
N LEU A 56 0.18 12.64 -13.57
CA LEU A 56 -1.26 12.50 -13.83
C LEU A 56 -2.12 13.42 -12.96
N ILE A 57 -1.58 13.89 -11.83
CA ILE A 57 -2.25 14.78 -10.89
C ILE A 57 -2.10 16.22 -11.38
N GLN A 58 -3.22 16.94 -11.41
CA GLN A 58 -3.30 18.32 -11.87
C GLN A 58 -3.53 19.29 -10.71
N GLU A 59 -3.22 20.56 -10.96
CA GLU A 59 -3.52 21.65 -10.03
C GLU A 59 -5.01 21.66 -9.66
N GLN A 60 -5.33 21.86 -8.38
CA GLN A 60 -6.68 21.81 -7.80
C GLN A 60 -7.32 20.41 -7.68
N ASP A 61 -6.63 19.33 -8.05
CA ASP A 61 -7.11 17.99 -7.73
C ASP A 61 -7.18 17.79 -6.20
N VAL A 62 -8.28 17.19 -5.74
CA VAL A 62 -8.43 16.75 -4.35
C VAL A 62 -8.26 15.24 -4.32
N ILE A 63 -7.11 14.80 -3.81
CA ILE A 63 -6.74 13.38 -3.77
C ILE A 63 -6.63 12.88 -2.34
N PHE A 64 -6.96 11.61 -2.15
CA PHE A 64 -6.68 10.89 -0.90
C PHE A 64 -5.46 10.00 -1.12
N ILE A 65 -4.49 10.09 -0.21
CA ILE A 65 -3.27 9.28 -0.24
C ILE A 65 -3.25 8.42 1.03
N ASP A 66 -3.19 7.10 0.84
CA ASP A 66 -3.07 6.14 1.94
C ASP A 66 -1.62 6.04 2.44
N ALA A 67 -1.41 5.37 3.56
CA ALA A 67 -0.08 5.06 4.07
C ALA A 67 0.66 4.06 3.14
N GLY A 68 1.97 4.23 3.01
CA GLY A 68 2.83 3.27 2.34
C GLY A 68 4.07 3.91 1.73
N THR A 69 5.16 3.15 1.65
CA THR A 69 6.47 3.68 1.25
C THR A 69 6.56 4.13 -0.21
N THR A 70 5.66 3.66 -1.09
CA THR A 70 5.51 4.21 -2.44
C THR A 70 4.81 5.57 -2.42
N ASN A 71 3.80 5.71 -1.57
CA ASN A 71 3.04 6.95 -1.42
C ASN A 71 3.87 8.05 -0.76
N GLU A 72 4.75 7.69 0.18
CA GLU A 72 5.75 8.62 0.73
C GLU A 72 6.62 9.24 -0.37
N LEU A 73 7.04 8.45 -1.37
CA LEU A 73 7.78 8.97 -2.53
C LEU A 73 6.90 9.87 -3.41
N LEU A 74 5.64 9.51 -3.63
CA LEU A 74 4.70 10.37 -4.38
C LEU A 74 4.53 11.74 -3.71
N ILE A 75 4.37 11.79 -2.39
CA ILE A 75 4.24 13.05 -1.65
C ILE A 75 5.47 13.94 -1.83
N ASN A 76 6.68 13.34 -1.84
CA ASN A 76 7.92 14.08 -2.12
C ASN A 76 7.93 14.66 -3.53
N GLU A 77 7.52 13.88 -4.54
CA GLU A 77 7.42 14.33 -5.93
C GLU A 77 6.39 15.47 -6.08
N LEU A 78 5.23 15.39 -5.41
CA LEU A 78 4.21 16.44 -5.44
C LEU A 78 4.64 17.73 -4.73
N SER A 79 5.37 17.61 -3.61
CA SER A 79 5.90 18.77 -2.87
C SER A 79 6.89 19.57 -3.73
N SER A 80 7.67 18.89 -4.57
CA SER A 80 8.58 19.53 -5.53
C SER A 80 7.85 20.35 -6.60
N LYS A 81 6.56 20.06 -6.84
CA LYS A 81 5.70 20.75 -7.81
C LYS A 81 4.90 21.92 -7.22
N HIS A 82 5.16 22.32 -5.97
CA HIS A 82 4.40 23.36 -5.26
C HIS A 82 2.91 23.03 -5.04
N MET A 83 2.57 21.74 -4.98
CA MET A 83 1.22 21.31 -4.63
C MET A 83 1.06 21.17 -3.12
N THR A 84 -0.12 21.51 -2.60
CA THR A 84 -0.46 21.25 -1.19
C THR A 84 -1.05 19.85 -1.08
N VAL A 85 -0.51 19.04 -0.17
CA VAL A 85 -0.92 17.66 0.09
C VAL A 85 -1.53 17.55 1.48
#